data_AF-A0A939Y3M7-F1
#
_entry.id   AF-A0A939Y3M7-F1
#
_cell.length_a   1.000
_cell.length_b   1.000
_cell.length_c   1.000
_cell.angle_alpha   90.00
_cell.angle_beta   90.00
_cell.angle_gamma   90.00
#
_symmetry.space_group_name_H-M   'P 1'
#
loop_
_entity.id
_entity.type
_entity.pdbx_description
1 polymer ?
#
loop_
_entity_poly.entity_id
_entity_poly.type
_entity_poly.pdbx_seq_one_letter_code
_entity_poly.pdbx_strand_id
1 'polypeptide(L)'
;MKYYHHDHHGHHGEGEVLPVDLSEAEKARLLLNYTLDHNRHHEEEIAALAARFEANGQPVAAKKVRIARARMVEANIALEEALALAETAEPEEA
;
A
#
# COMPACT_ATOMS: atom_id res chain seq x y z
N MET A 1 5.65 -40.46 -7.55
CA MET A 1 6.56 -39.34 -7.27
C MET A 1 6.01 -38.09 -7.94
N LYS A 2 6.08 -36.97 -7.23
CA LYS A 2 5.52 -35.66 -7.57
C LYS A 2 6.42 -34.96 -8.58
N TYR A 3 5.82 -34.29 -9.57
CA TYR A 3 6.34 -33.03 -10.09
C TYR A 3 5.17 -32.06 -10.17
N TYR A 4 5.11 -31.13 -9.22
CA TYR A 4 4.19 -30.02 -9.25
C TYR A 4 4.67 -29.05 -10.33
N HIS A 5 3.83 -28.82 -11.33
CA HIS A 5 3.96 -27.63 -12.17
C HIS A 5 3.72 -26.42 -11.26
N HIS A 6 4.77 -25.63 -11.03
CA HIS A 6 4.62 -24.28 -10.51
C HIS A 6 4.12 -23.42 -11.66
N ASP A 7 2.81 -23.33 -11.82
CA ASP A 7 2.20 -22.22 -12.52
C ASP A 7 2.46 -20.95 -11.69
N HIS A 8 3.48 -20.21 -12.10
CA HIS A 8 3.65 -18.83 -11.69
C HIS A 8 2.52 -18.03 -12.34
N HIS A 9 1.43 -17.87 -11.57
CA HIS A 9 0.33 -16.98 -11.94
C HIS A 9 0.87 -15.58 -12.23
N GLY A 10 0.38 -15.03 -13.34
CA GLY A 10 0.81 -13.79 -13.98
C GLY A 10 0.99 -12.61 -13.03
N HIS A 11 2.16 -11.98 -13.17
CA HIS A 11 2.37 -10.57 -12.86
C HIS A 11 1.49 -9.72 -13.79
N HIS A 12 0.24 -9.51 -13.41
CA HIS A 12 -0.53 -8.37 -13.88
C HIS A 12 -0.36 -7.25 -12.86
N GLY A 13 0.39 -6.23 -13.27
CA GLY A 13 0.81 -5.12 -12.45
C GLY A 13 2.17 -4.71 -12.93
N GLU A 14 2.19 -3.88 -13.97
CA GLU A 14 3.38 -3.15 -14.38
C GLU A 14 3.83 -2.35 -13.16
N GLY A 15 4.73 -2.92 -12.36
CA GLY A 15 5.47 -2.16 -11.38
C GLY A 15 6.35 -1.23 -12.19
N GLU A 16 5.99 0.05 -12.26
CA GLU A 16 6.86 1.08 -12.80
C GLU A 16 8.23 0.92 -12.11
N VAL A 17 9.19 0.43 -12.88
CA VAL A 17 10.58 0.40 -12.42
C VAL A 17 11.00 1.86 -12.36
N LEU A 18 11.19 2.36 -11.13
CA LEU A 18 11.64 3.73 -10.94
C LEU A 18 12.90 3.97 -11.77
N PRO A 19 13.01 5.11 -12.48
CA PRO A 19 14.19 5.42 -13.28
C PRO A 19 15.47 5.31 -12.45
N VAL A 20 16.49 4.70 -13.02
CA VAL A 20 17.76 4.38 -12.34
C VAL A 20 18.50 5.67 -11.89
N ASP A 21 18.24 6.79 -12.56
CA ASP A 21 18.95 8.06 -12.38
C ASP A 21 18.32 9.02 -11.34
N LEU A 22 17.25 8.60 -10.65
CA LEU A 22 16.65 9.43 -9.59
C LEU A 22 17.48 9.37 -8.30
N SER A 23 17.55 10.51 -7.59
CA SER A 23 18.01 10.53 -6.20
C SER A 23 17.09 9.68 -5.31
N GLU A 24 17.60 9.21 -4.17
CA GLU A 24 16.78 8.43 -3.23
C GLU A 24 15.59 9.23 -2.69
N ALA A 25 15.74 10.56 -2.55
CA ALA A 25 14.64 11.45 -2.17
C ALA A 25 13.54 11.50 -3.27
N GLU A 26 13.91 11.57 -4.54
CA GLU A 26 12.96 11.55 -5.66
C GLU A 26 12.27 10.19 -5.80
N LYS A 27 13.01 9.09 -5.63
CA LYS A 27 12.44 7.73 -5.61
C LYS A 27 11.42 7.59 -4.47
N ALA A 28 11.78 8.07 -3.28
CA ALA A 28 10.88 8.07 -2.13
C ALA A 28 9.62 8.89 -2.40
N ARG A 29 9.74 10.11 -2.95
CA ARG A 29 8.58 10.94 -3.31
C ARG A 29 7.64 10.24 -4.28
N LEU A 30 8.15 9.64 -5.35
CA LEU A 30 7.32 8.94 -6.33
C LEU A 30 6.63 7.71 -5.71
N LEU A 31 7.40 6.86 -5.03
CA LEU A 31 6.87 5.64 -4.44
C LEU A 31 5.84 5.93 -3.34
N LEU A 32 6.12 6.89 -2.47
CA LEU A 32 5.21 7.25 -1.37
C LEU A 32 3.94 7.89 -1.88
N ASN A 33 4.01 8.80 -2.87
CA ASN A 33 2.81 9.36 -3.49
C ASN A 33 1.92 8.29 -4.11
N TYR A 34 2.51 7.39 -4.92
CA TYR A 34 1.77 6.29 -5.53
C TYR A 34 1.15 5.37 -4.46
N THR A 35 1.93 4.99 -3.45
CA THR A 35 1.47 4.10 -2.38
C THR A 35 0.32 4.71 -1.57
N LEU A 36 0.42 6.00 -1.22
CA LEU A 36 -0.60 6.71 -0.44
C LEU A 36 -1.89 6.90 -1.23
N ASP A 37 -1.80 7.15 -2.54
CA ASP A 37 -2.98 7.20 -3.41
C ASP A 37 -3.66 5.84 -3.52
N HIS A 38 -2.88 4.79 -3.77
CA HIS A 38 -3.39 3.41 -3.84
C HIS A 38 -4.03 2.97 -2.52
N ASN A 39 -3.40 3.26 -1.39
CA ASN A 39 -3.91 2.89 -0.07
C ASN A 39 -5.24 3.61 0.24
N ARG A 40 -5.40 4.88 -0.16
CA ARG A 40 -6.68 5.61 0.01
C ARG A 40 -7.84 4.90 -0.69
N HIS A 41 -7.62 4.38 -1.89
CA HIS A 41 -8.63 3.58 -2.58
C HIS A 41 -8.96 2.29 -1.82
N HIS A 42 -7.94 1.54 -1.38
CA HIS A 42 -8.15 0.31 -0.62
C HIS A 42 -8.80 0.52 0.75
N GLU A 43 -8.63 1.68 1.40
CA GLU A 43 -9.31 1.96 2.67
C GLU A 43 -10.84 1.90 2.53
N GLU A 44 -11.39 2.38 1.42
CA GLU A 44 -12.82 2.35 1.12
C GLU A 44 -13.29 0.91 0.84
N GLU A 45 -12.52 0.16 0.05
CA GLU A 45 -12.83 -1.25 -0.25
C GLU A 45 -12.80 -2.12 1.00
N ILE A 46 -11.83 -1.91 1.89
CA ILE A 46 -11.73 -2.62 3.18
C ILE A 46 -12.90 -2.26 4.09
N ALA A 47 -13.34 -0.99 4.11
CA ALA A 47 -14.54 -0.59 4.85
C ALA A 47 -15.80 -1.28 4.33
N ALA A 48 -15.97 -1.35 3.01
CA ALA A 48 -17.07 -2.06 2.37
C ALA A 48 -17.03 -3.57 2.68
N LEU A 49 -15.84 -4.17 2.72
CA LEU A 49 -15.66 -5.58 3.08
C LEU A 49 -16.11 -5.87 4.51
N ALA A 50 -15.81 -4.98 5.47
CA ALA A 50 -16.29 -5.12 6.84
C ALA A 50 -17.82 -5.12 6.93
N ALA A 51 -18.49 -4.24 6.18
CA ALA A 51 -19.95 -4.18 6.11
C ALA A 51 -20.56 -5.47 5.51
N ARG A 52 -19.93 -6.03 4.46
CA ARG A 52 -20.35 -7.31 3.87
C ARG A 52 -20.24 -8.47 4.87
N PHE A 53 -19.16 -8.52 5.66
CA PHE A 53 -19.02 -9.54 6.70
C PHE A 53 -20.10 -9.43 7.78
N GLU A 54 -20.46 -8.21 8.18
CA GLU A 54 -21.52 -7.99 9.16
C GLU A 54 -22.89 -8.40 8.62
N ALA A 55 -23.22 -8.02 7.38
CA ALA A 55 -24.46 -8.41 6.71
C ALA A 55 -24.61 -9.94 6.55
N ASN A 56 -23.49 -10.66 6.41
CA ASN A 56 -23.45 -12.12 6.30
C ASN A 56 -23.42 -12.85 7.67
N GLY A 57 -23.63 -12.14 8.78
CA GLY A 57 -23.63 -12.74 10.11
C GLY A 57 -22.25 -13.17 10.60
N GLN A 58 -21.18 -12.53 10.09
CA GLN A 58 -19.78 -12.80 10.46
C GLN A 58 -19.15 -11.62 11.23
N PRO A 59 -19.65 -11.26 12.42
CA PRO A 59 -19.24 -10.06 13.15
C PRO A 59 -17.77 -10.09 13.62
N VAL A 60 -17.23 -11.29 13.89
CA VAL A 60 -15.81 -11.45 14.27
C VAL A 60 -14.89 -11.13 13.09
N ALA A 61 -15.25 -11.54 11.88
CA ALA A 61 -14.51 -11.19 10.66
C ALA A 61 -14.60 -9.68 10.40
N ALA A 62 -15.80 -9.10 10.46
CA ALA A 62 -16.00 -7.66 10.33
C ALA A 62 -15.14 -6.86 11.32
N LYS A 63 -15.08 -7.27 12.59
CA LYS A 63 -14.22 -6.66 13.61
C LYS A 63 -12.73 -6.71 13.24
N LYS A 64 -12.24 -7.86 12.76
CA LYS A 64 -10.83 -8.01 12.33
C LYS A 64 -10.51 -7.10 11.15
N VAL A 65 -11.41 -6.99 10.17
CA VAL A 65 -11.24 -6.09 9.01
C VAL A 65 -11.21 -4.62 9.44
N ARG A 66 -12.09 -4.19 10.35
CA ARG A 66 -12.06 -2.82 10.91
C ARG A 66 -10.73 -2.51 11.61
N ILE A 67 -10.20 -3.45 12.39
CA ILE A 67 -8.89 -3.30 13.05
C ILE A 67 -7.77 -3.20 12.01
N ALA A 68 -7.79 -4.05 10.97
CA ALA A 68 -6.81 -3.98 9.90
C ALA A 68 -6.84 -2.63 9.17
N ARG A 69 -8.04 -2.11 8.86
CA ARG A 69 -8.21 -0.77 8.28
C ARG A 69 -7.62 0.31 9.17
N ALA A 70 -7.92 0.29 10.47
CA ALA A 70 -7.39 1.29 11.40
C ALA A 70 -5.85 1.30 11.43
N ARG A 71 -5.22 0.13 11.42
CA ARG A 71 -3.76 0.00 11.35
C ARG A 71 -3.19 0.49 10.02
N MET A 72 -3.92 0.31 8.93
CA MET A 72 -3.53 0.84 7.63
C MET A 72 -3.56 2.38 7.61
N VAL A 73 -4.58 2.99 8.21
CA VAL A 73 -4.66 4.45 8.38
C VAL A 73 -3.46 4.97 9.18
N GLU A 74 -3.14 4.32 10.31
CA GLU A 74 -1.96 4.68 11.13
C GLU A 74 -0.65 4.57 10.32
N ALA A 75 -0.50 3.52 9.51
CA ALA A 75 0.66 3.37 8.63
C ALA A 75 0.70 4.45 7.55
N ASN A 76 -0.44 4.82 6.96
CA ASN A 76 -0.53 5.87 5.95
C ASN A 76 -0.12 7.23 6.52
N ILE A 77 -0.50 7.56 7.75
CA ILE A 77 -0.06 8.80 8.42
C ILE A 77 1.48 8.84 8.53
N ALA A 78 2.10 7.74 8.96
CA ALA A 78 3.56 7.68 9.05
C ALA A 78 4.24 7.80 7.67
N LEU A 79 3.62 7.29 6.61
CA LEU A 79 4.11 7.44 5.23
C LEU A 79 3.93 8.87 4.71
N GLU A 80 2.86 9.57 5.07
CA GLU A 80 2.66 10.99 4.78
C GLU A 80 3.72 11.86 5.46
N GLU A 81 4.05 11.57 6.71
CA GLU A 81 5.16 12.22 7.44
C GLU A 81 6.51 11.97 6.74
N ALA A 82 6.77 10.73 6.31
CA ALA A 82 7.97 10.39 5.57
C ALA A 82 8.04 11.12 4.21
N LEU A 83 6.92 11.26 3.51
CA LEU A 83 6.84 12.02 2.26
C LEU A 83 7.16 13.50 2.49
N ALA A 84 6.58 14.12 3.52
CA ALA A 84 6.85 15.51 3.85
C ALA A 84 8.34 15.74 4.15
N LEU A 85 8.99 14.81 4.86
CA LEU A 85 10.43 14.87 5.09
C LEU A 85 11.23 14.74 3.78
N ALA A 86 10.86 13.80 2.90
CA ALA A 86 11.48 13.65 1.60
C ALA A 86 11.33 14.89 0.71
N GLU A 87 10.23 15.65 0.83
CA GLU A 87 10.01 16.92 0.13
C GLU A 87 10.91 18.06 0.63
N THR A 88 11.25 18.05 1.92
CA THR A 88 12.12 19.06 2.55
C THR A 88 13.61 18.73 2.51
N ALA A 89 13.99 17.50 2.15
CA ALA A 89 15.39 17.15 1.95
C ALA A 89 15.94 17.96 0.77
N GLU A 90 16.82 18.94 1.06
CA GLU A 90 17.58 19.63 0.03
C GLU A 90 18.43 18.62 -0.74
N PRO A 91 18.65 18.80 -2.06
CA PRO A 91 19.62 18.01 -2.78
C PRO A 91 20.99 18.23 -2.11
N GLU A 92 21.64 17.18 -1.61
CA GLU A 92 23.05 17.27 -1.23
C GLU A 92 23.82 17.78 -2.45
N GLU A 93 24.42 18.97 -2.34
CA GLU A 93 25.33 19.50 -3.37
C GLU A 93 26.44 18.46 -3.61
N ALA A 94 26.55 18.01 -4.87
CA ALA A 94 27.57 17.08 -5.34
C ALA A 94 28.90 17.78 -5.65
#